data_AF-A0A2H0DHA1-F1
#
_entry.id   AF-A0A2H0DHA1-F1
#
_cell.length_a   1.000
_cell.length_b   1.000
_cell.length_c   1.000
_cell.angle_alpha   90.00
_cell.angle_beta   90.00
_cell.angle_gamma   90.00
#
_symmetry.space_group_name_H-M   'P 1'
#
loop_
_entity.id
_entity.type
_entity.pdbx_description
1 polymer ?
#
loop_
_entity_poly.entity_id
_entity_poly.type
_entity_poly.pdbx_seq_one_letter_code
_entity_poly.pdbx_strand_id
1 'polypeptide(L)'
;MSNPREQNFSFTAKQGQYLAYIYFYTKLNGIAPAHTDMQSYFKVTPPTVNQMIKTLEAKGLIRKKPRAARSIELMIPVDALPSIE
;
A
#
# COMPACT_ATOMS: atom_id res chain seq x y z
N MET A 1 24.40 12.28 13.62
CA MET A 1 22.97 12.67 13.60
C MET A 1 22.46 12.43 12.18
N SER A 2 21.99 11.22 11.88
CA SER A 2 21.47 10.91 10.56
C SER A 2 20.05 11.48 10.44
N ASN A 3 19.84 12.44 9.54
CA ASN A 3 18.52 12.98 9.23
C ASN A 3 17.56 11.84 8.85
N PRO A 4 16.46 11.58 9.59
CA PRO A 4 15.55 10.48 9.26
C PRO A 4 14.60 10.79 8.09
N ARG A 5 14.89 11.79 7.25
CA ARG A 5 13.91 12.40 6.32
C ARG A 5 14.11 12.17 4.82
N GLU A 6 15.11 11.39 4.43
CA GLU A 6 15.29 11.00 3.02
C GLU A 6 15.29 9.48 2.90
N GLN A 7 14.21 8.83 3.32
CA GLN A 7 13.94 7.49 2.81
C GLN A 7 13.44 7.64 1.37
N ASN A 8 14.34 7.44 0.41
CA ASN A 8 14.02 7.47 -1.00
C ASN A 8 13.24 6.20 -1.36
N PHE A 9 11.92 6.21 -1.13
CA PHE A 9 11.06 5.05 -1.38
C PHE A 9 11.00 4.76 -2.87
N SER A 10 11.61 3.66 -3.30
CA SER A 10 11.65 3.29 -4.72
C SER A 10 10.52 2.32 -5.07
N PHE A 11 9.51 2.84 -5.76
CA PHE A 11 8.37 2.08 -6.25
C PHE A 11 8.02 2.43 -7.69
N THR A 12 7.39 1.49 -8.40
CA THR A 12 6.89 1.73 -9.75
C THR A 12 5.57 2.52 -9.70
N ALA A 13 5.16 3.13 -10.82
CA ALA A 13 3.89 3.85 -10.90
C ALA A 13 2.69 3.01 -10.38
N LYS A 14 2.62 1.72 -10.76
CA LYS A 14 1.56 0.83 -10.30
C LYS A 14 1.65 0.50 -8.81
N GLN A 15 2.85 0.34 -8.26
CA GLN A 15 3.03 0.16 -6.82
C GLN A 15 2.61 1.42 -6.05
N GLY A 16 2.95 2.59 -6.58
CA GLY A 16 2.51 3.88 -6.07
C GLY A 16 0.99 4.03 -6.02
N GLN A 17 0.29 3.62 -7.08
CA GLN A 17 -1.18 3.60 -7.10
C GLN A 17 -1.78 2.72 -6.01
N TYR A 18 -1.19 1.55 -5.72
CA TYR A 18 -1.65 0.69 -4.63
C TYR A 18 -1.43 1.35 -3.27
N LEU A 19 -0.28 1.98 -3.05
CA LEU A 19 0.04 2.68 -1.81
C LEU A 19 -0.92 3.86 -1.58
N ALA A 20 -1.16 4.67 -2.62
CA ALA A 20 -2.11 5.76 -2.58
C ALA A 20 -3.53 5.24 -2.30
N TYR A 21 -3.97 4.19 -2.99
CA TYR A 21 -5.27 3.58 -2.75
C TYR A 21 -5.44 3.11 -1.29
N ILE A 22 -4.44 2.44 -0.72
CA ILE A 22 -4.47 2.03 0.70
C ILE A 22 -4.62 3.25 1.61
N TYR A 23 -3.88 4.34 1.34
CA TYR A 23 -3.96 5.57 2.11
C TYR A 23 -5.35 6.20 2.04
N PHE A 24 -5.86 6.46 0.83
CA PHE A 24 -7.16 7.12 0.63
C PHE A 24 -8.29 6.25 1.14
N TYR A 25 -8.26 4.94 0.92
CA TYR A 25 -9.27 4.03 1.45
C TYR A 25 -9.31 4.07 2.98
N THR A 26 -8.14 4.04 3.62
CA THR A 26 -8.04 4.12 5.09
C THR A 26 -8.49 5.49 5.60
N LYS A 27 -8.15 6.57 4.91
CA LYS A 27 -8.57 7.93 5.25
C LYS A 27 -10.08 8.14 5.15
N LEU A 28 -10.71 7.54 4.12
CA LEU A 28 -12.15 7.67 3.87
C LEU A 28 -12.99 6.74 4.76
N ASN A 29 -12.55 5.50 4.96
CA ASN A 29 -13.33 4.47 5.66
C ASN A 29 -12.90 4.25 7.11
N GLY A 30 -11.77 4.81 7.55
CA GLY A 30 -11.18 4.57 8.87
C GLY A 30 -10.58 3.16 9.05
N ILE A 31 -10.60 2.33 8.00
CA ILE A 31 -10.13 0.94 8.02
C ILE A 31 -9.28 0.65 6.77
N ALA A 32 -8.27 -0.21 6.91
CA ALA A 32 -7.48 -0.63 5.76
C ALA A 32 -8.30 -1.46 4.77
N PRO A 33 -8.04 -1.35 3.45
CA PRO A 33 -8.72 -2.16 2.45
C PRO A 33 -8.39 -3.65 2.60
N ALA A 34 -9.37 -4.50 2.28
CA ALA A 34 -9.15 -5.93 2.09
C ALA A 34 -8.60 -6.22 0.68
N HIS A 35 -8.12 -7.44 0.46
CA HIS A 35 -7.71 -7.87 -0.89
C HIS A 35 -8.85 -7.75 -1.90
N THR A 36 -10.08 -8.06 -1.51
CA THR A 36 -11.26 -7.99 -2.39
C THR A 36 -11.59 -6.56 -2.81
N ASP A 37 -11.34 -5.57 -1.94
CA ASP A 37 -11.52 -4.15 -2.27
C ASP A 37 -10.54 -3.73 -3.36
N MET A 38 -9.27 -4.13 -3.22
CA MET A 38 -8.25 -3.90 -4.25
C MET A 38 -8.54 -4.63 -5.56
N GLN A 39 -9.01 -5.87 -5.50
CA GLN A 39 -9.42 -6.62 -6.69
C GLN A 39 -10.51 -5.89 -7.46
N SER A 40 -11.51 -5.37 -6.74
CA SER A 40 -12.65 -4.66 -7.33
C SER A 40 -12.23 -3.32 -7.92
N TYR A 41 -11.40 -2.56 -7.20
CA TYR A 41 -10.93 -1.25 -7.63
C TYR A 41 -9.96 -1.35 -8.83
N PHE A 42 -8.94 -2.19 -8.74
CA PHE A 42 -7.94 -2.34 -9.81
C PHE A 42 -8.39 -3.29 -10.92
N LYS A 43 -9.54 -3.96 -10.78
CA LYS A 43 -10.07 -4.97 -11.72
C LYS A 43 -9.04 -6.06 -12.04
N VAL A 44 -8.39 -6.58 -11.00
CA VAL A 44 -7.36 -7.62 -11.11
C VAL A 44 -7.77 -8.88 -10.37
N THR A 45 -7.08 -9.98 -10.68
CA THR A 45 -7.33 -11.28 -10.06
C THR A 45 -6.75 -11.36 -8.63
N PRO A 46 -7.29 -12.24 -7.77
CA PRO A 46 -6.76 -12.46 -6.42
C PRO A 46 -5.23 -12.73 -6.37
N PRO A 47 -4.63 -13.56 -7.25
CA PRO A 47 -3.19 -13.80 -7.21
C PRO A 47 -2.39 -12.53 -7.53
N THR A 48 -2.87 -11.65 -8.42
CA THR A 48 -2.21 -10.38 -8.74
C THR A 48 -2.15 -9.45 -7.54
N VAL A 49 -3.26 -9.30 -6.80
CA VAL A 49 -3.26 -8.50 -5.56
C VAL A 49 -2.32 -9.10 -4.53
N ASN A 50 -2.40 -10.42 -4.30
CA ASN A 50 -1.55 -11.09 -3.32
C ASN A 50 -0.05 -10.93 -3.67
N GLN A 51 0.31 -11.02 -4.96
CA GLN A 51 1.68 -10.78 -5.41
C GLN A 51 2.08 -9.32 -5.20
N MET A 52 1.22 -8.35 -5.53
CA MET A 52 1.49 -6.93 -5.31
C MET A 52 1.74 -6.64 -3.83
N ILE A 53 0.89 -7.14 -2.94
CA ILE A 53 1.04 -6.98 -1.48
C ILE A 53 2.35 -7.59 -0.99
N LYS A 54 2.71 -8.80 -1.43
CA LYS A 54 4.00 -9.41 -1.09
C LYS A 54 5.18 -8.55 -1.57
N THR A 55 5.10 -7.99 -2.77
CA THR A 55 6.16 -7.11 -3.30
C THR A 55 6.29 -5.82 -2.49
N LEU A 56 5.17 -5.18 -2.13
CA LEU A 56 5.19 -3.97 -1.31
C LEU A 56 5.71 -4.25 0.11
N GLU A 57 5.34 -5.39 0.69
CA GLU A 57 5.82 -5.85 2.00
C GLU A 57 7.32 -6.16 1.97
N ALA A 58 7.79 -6.86 0.93
CA ALA A 58 9.21 -7.16 0.74
C ALA A 58 10.07 -5.89 0.55
N LYS A 59 9.49 -4.83 -0.02
CA LYS A 59 10.12 -3.51 -0.14
C LYS A 59 10.04 -2.67 1.14
N GLY A 60 9.37 -3.15 2.20
CA GLY A 60 9.15 -2.40 3.43
C GLY A 60 8.22 -1.20 3.28
N LEU A 61 7.45 -1.12 2.20
CA LEU A 61 6.52 0.00 1.93
C LEU A 61 5.20 -0.17 2.69
N ILE A 62 4.83 -1.42 2.96
CA ILE A 62 3.68 -1.78 3.78
C ILE A 62 4.07 -2.86 4.78
N ARG A 63 3.25 -3.00 5.82
CA ARG A 63 3.26 -4.13 6.74
C ARG A 63 1.88 -4.76 6.75
N LYS A 64 1.79 -6.09 6.88
CA LYS A 64 0.52 -6.74 7.20
C LYS A 64 0.66 -7.78 8.30
N LYS A 65 -0.43 -8.03 9.02
CA LYS A 65 -0.51 -9.18 9.93
C LYS A 65 -0.95 -10.43 9.16
N PRO A 66 -0.23 -11.56 9.26
CA PRO A 66 -0.63 -12.79 8.61
C PRO A 66 -1.99 -13.26 9.14
N ARG A 67 -2.84 -13.76 8.23
CA ARG A 67 -4.19 -14.29 8.52
C ARG A 67 -5.19 -13.27 9.10
N ALA A 68 -4.86 -11.98 9.10
CA ALA A 68 -5.77 -10.94 9.53
C ALA A 68 -6.24 -10.10 8.34
N ALA A 69 -7.56 -10.06 8.12
CA ALA A 69 -8.15 -9.16 7.15
C ALA A 69 -7.94 -7.71 7.59
N ARG A 70 -7.86 -6.77 6.62
CA ARG A 70 -7.81 -5.32 6.89
C ARG A 70 -6.70 -4.90 7.87
N SER A 71 -5.56 -5.58 7.80
CA SER A 71 -4.41 -5.34 8.68
C SER A 71 -3.21 -4.77 7.93
N ILE A 72 -3.46 -4.13 6.78
CA ILE A 72 -2.41 -3.50 5.97
C ILE A 72 -2.13 -2.12 6.57
N GLU A 73 -0.88 -1.88 6.92
CA GLU A 73 -0.38 -0.63 7.47
C GLU A 73 0.66 -0.05 6.50
N LEU A 74 0.54 1.24 6.17
CA LEU A 74 1.54 1.94 5.36
C LEU A 74 2.76 2.26 6.23
N MET A 75 3.94 1.90 5.72
CA MET A 75 5.23 2.15 6.40
C MET A 75 5.96 3.36 5.81
N ILE A 76 5.31 4.10 4.90
CA ILE A 76 5.84 5.28 4.25
C ILE A 76 5.06 6.53 4.67
N PRO A 77 5.72 7.71 4.79
CA PRO A 77 5.05 8.96 5.07
C PRO A 77 4.16 9.36 3.89
N VAL A 78 3.10 10.10 4.20
CA VAL A 78 2.14 10.59 3.20
C VAL A 78 2.80 11.48 2.16
N ASP A 79 3.81 12.25 2.56
CA ASP A 79 4.60 13.13 1.68
C ASP A 79 5.37 12.37 0.58
N ALA A 80 5.59 11.06 0.76
CA ALA A 80 6.23 10.20 -0.23
C ALA A 80 5.23 9.44 -1.11
N LEU A 81 3.93 9.55 -0.84
CA LEU A 81 2.91 8.92 -1.69
C LEU A 81 2.75 9.72 -2.99
N PRO A 82 2.57 9.03 -4.13
CA PRO A 82 2.20 9.72 -5.35
C PRO A 82 0.77 10.26 -5.22
N SER A 83 0.54 11.45 -5.78
CA SER A 83 -0.81 11.96 -6.02
C SER A 83 -1.55 10.99 -6.95
N ILE A 84 -2.79 10.66 -6.60
CA ILE A 84 -3.71 9.99 -7.53
C ILE A 84 -4.18 11.02 -8.54
N GLU A 85 -3.66 10.95 -9.76
CA GLU A 85 -4.24 11.57 -10.95
C GLU A 85 -5.22 10.62 -11.64
#